data_AF-A0A158PDL5-F1
#
_entry.id   AF-A0A158PDL5-F1
#
_cell.length_a   1.000
_cell.length_b   1.000
_cell.length_c   1.000
_cell.angle_alpha   90.00
_cell.angle_beta   90.00
_cell.angle_gamma   90.00
#
_symmetry.space_group_name_H-M   'P 1'
#
loop_
_entity.id
_entity.type
_entity.pdbx_description
1 polymer ?
#
loop_
_entity_poly.entity_id
_entity_poly.type
_entity_poly.pdbx_seq_one_letter_code
_entity_poly.pdbx_strand_id
1 'polypeptide(L)'
;MLEASISTQEVRLLSPFFQMSTTVKLLEIEDTTSNAQYGAALRSTAHAFVEALEMFDDAKRADRKDWKLKAEQKGDKCYNKHFSLGKVYYLKVGKAILYRGWVNVGAGKFTPNASDPSQCVIEFILSVDLRDKLTPKAVLSTGIADTMISDAKSAYTHVENEKSAKQKES
;
A
#
# COMPACT_ATOMS: atom_id res chain seq x y z
N MET A 1 17.36 10.94 -6.88
CA MET A 1 17.62 9.71 -7.64
C MET A 1 17.66 8.60 -6.60
N LEU A 2 16.58 7.83 -6.46
CA LEU A 2 16.57 6.69 -5.54
C LEU A 2 17.25 5.52 -6.25
N GLU A 3 18.33 4.98 -5.68
CA GLU A 3 18.95 3.76 -6.18
C GLU A 3 18.45 2.56 -5.38
N ALA A 4 17.91 1.57 -6.07
CA ALA A 4 17.68 0.24 -5.55
C ALA A 4 18.39 -0.75 -6.47
N SER A 5 19.21 -1.64 -5.90
CA SER A 5 20.02 -2.59 -6.65
C SER A 5 19.95 -3.96 -6.01
N ILE A 6 19.69 -4.98 -6.81
CA ILE A 6 19.68 -6.38 -6.40
C ILE A 6 20.94 -7.02 -6.98
N SER A 7 21.79 -7.61 -6.13
CA SER A 7 22.99 -8.31 -6.60
C SER A 7 23.16 -9.66 -5.92
N THR A 8 23.63 -10.64 -6.68
CA THR A 8 24.06 -11.94 -6.16
C THR A 8 25.58 -11.93 -6.15
N GLN A 9 26.21 -12.02 -4.98
CA GLN A 9 27.65 -12.12 -4.86
C GLN A 9 28.08 -13.54 -4.48
N GLU A 10 29.05 -14.08 -5.21
CA GLU A 10 29.73 -15.34 -4.90
C GLU A 10 30.92 -15.07 -3.98
N VAL A 11 30.90 -15.58 -2.74
CA VAL A 11 32.05 -15.50 -1.83
C VAL A 11 32.91 -16.74 -2.00
N ARG A 12 34.10 -16.60 -2.62
CA ARG A 12 35.10 -17.67 -2.73
C ARG A 12 35.94 -17.76 -1.46
N LEU A 13 35.58 -18.67 -0.56
CA LEU A 13 36.51 -19.16 0.47
C LEU A 13 36.88 -20.62 0.14
N LEU A 14 38.13 -20.98 0.43
CA LEU A 14 38.77 -22.26 0.13
C LEU A 14 38.14 -23.44 0.91
N SER A 15 36.87 -23.77 0.66
CA SER A 15 36.17 -24.93 1.20
C SER A 15 35.09 -25.43 0.22
N PRO A 16 34.77 -26.74 0.17
CA PRO A 16 33.87 -27.30 -0.84
C PRO A 16 32.38 -27.02 -0.61
N PHE A 17 32.03 -26.14 0.33
CA PHE A 17 30.66 -25.72 0.58
C PHE A 17 30.46 -24.29 0.06
N PHE A 18 30.09 -24.18 -1.21
CA PHE A 18 29.61 -22.92 -1.79
C PHE A 18 28.29 -22.54 -1.11
N GLN A 19 28.30 -21.49 -0.29
CA GLN A 19 27.08 -20.95 0.32
C GLN A 19 26.71 -19.65 -0.40
N MET A 20 25.71 -19.70 -1.29
CA MET A 20 25.22 -18.52 -2.00
C MET A 20 24.49 -17.58 -1.02
N SER A 21 24.98 -16.36 -0.88
CA SER A 21 24.29 -15.29 -0.17
C SER A 21 23.52 -14.40 -1.13
N THR A 22 22.32 -14.01 -0.72
CA THR A 22 21.50 -13.01 -1.38
C THR A 22 21.61 -11.70 -0.61
N THR A 23 21.96 -10.62 -1.31
CA THR A 23 21.99 -9.26 -0.75
C THR A 23 21.02 -8.36 -1.50
N VAL A 24 20.24 -7.60 -0.76
CA VAL A 24 19.27 -6.63 -1.28
C VAL A 24 19.58 -5.28 -0.65
N LYS A 25 19.66 -4.24 -1.48
CA LYS A 25 19.79 -2.85 -1.03
C LYS A 25 18.55 -2.06 -1.43
N LEU A 26 17.84 -1.55 -0.43
CA LEU A 26 16.66 -0.71 -0.57
C LEU A 26 16.92 0.62 0.13
N LEU A 27 17.05 1.70 -0.65
CA LEU A 27 17.43 3.01 -0.13
C LEU A 27 18.80 2.92 0.59
N GLU A 28 18.84 3.33 1.86
CA GLU A 28 20.03 3.28 2.71
C GLU A 28 20.11 2.00 3.55
N ILE A 29 19.20 1.05 3.36
CA ILE A 29 19.15 -0.22 4.10
C ILE A 29 19.67 -1.34 3.21
N GLU A 30 20.62 -2.10 3.73
CA GLU A 30 21.18 -3.30 3.10
C GLU A 30 20.88 -4.52 3.97
N ASP A 31 20.34 -5.57 3.37
CA ASP A 31 20.02 -6.83 4.05
C ASP A 31 20.62 -8.01 3.29
N THR A 32 21.18 -8.98 4.02
CA THR A 32 21.91 -10.13 3.45
C THR A 32 21.52 -11.42 4.14
N THR A 33 21.24 -12.45 3.36
CA THR A 33 20.96 -13.80 3.88
C THR A 33 21.68 -14.88 3.08
N SER A 34 22.17 -15.91 3.76
CA SER A 34 22.73 -17.12 3.16
C SER A 34 21.71 -18.27 3.03
N ASN A 35 20.48 -18.05 3.49
CA ASN A 35 19.38 -18.99 3.35
C ASN A 35 18.64 -18.74 2.03
N ALA A 36 18.62 -19.74 1.14
CA ALA A 36 18.02 -19.62 -0.18
C ALA A 36 16.51 -19.28 -0.15
N GLN A 37 15.75 -19.80 0.81
CA GLN A 37 14.32 -19.52 0.97
C GLN A 37 14.09 -18.05 1.34
N TYR A 38 14.85 -17.53 2.32
CA TYR A 38 14.78 -16.12 2.68
C TYR A 38 15.32 -15.22 1.57
N GLY A 39 16.33 -15.66 0.82
CA GLY A 39 16.87 -14.91 -0.33
C GLY A 39 15.83 -14.68 -1.43
N ALA A 40 14.98 -15.67 -1.72
CA ALA A 40 13.88 -15.51 -2.66
C ALA A 40 12.81 -14.51 -2.14
N ALA A 41 12.44 -14.61 -0.86
CA ALA A 41 11.50 -13.68 -0.23
C ALA A 41 12.03 -12.24 -0.22
N LEU A 42 13.29 -12.04 0.18
CA LEU A 42 13.99 -10.75 0.20
C LEU A 42 13.96 -10.06 -1.18
N ARG A 43 14.27 -10.79 -2.26
CA ARG A 43 14.20 -10.26 -3.62
C ARG A 43 12.78 -9.88 -4.02
N SER A 44 11.80 -10.72 -3.70
CA SER A 44 10.40 -10.47 -4.01
C SER A 44 9.88 -9.21 -3.32
N THR A 45 10.16 -9.06 -2.02
CA THR A 45 9.80 -7.86 -1.26
C THR A 45 10.49 -6.61 -1.80
N ALA A 46 11.77 -6.70 -2.16
CA ALA A 46 12.53 -5.59 -2.73
C ALA A 46 11.93 -5.12 -4.07
N HIS A 47 11.64 -6.06 -4.95
CA HIS A 47 11.02 -5.78 -6.24
C HIS A 47 9.66 -5.10 -6.07
N ALA A 48 8.80 -5.65 -5.20
CA ALA A 48 7.49 -5.05 -4.91
C ALA A 48 7.61 -3.64 -4.33
N PHE A 49 8.63 -3.38 -3.50
CA PHE A 49 8.88 -2.05 -2.93
C PHE A 49 9.33 -1.04 -3.98
N VAL A 50 10.26 -1.42 -4.87
CA VAL A 50 10.72 -0.56 -5.98
C VAL A 50 9.57 -0.22 -6.91
N GLU A 51 8.77 -1.22 -7.29
CA GLU A 51 7.60 -1.03 -8.14
C GLU A 51 6.57 -0.10 -7.49
N ALA A 52 6.34 -0.24 -6.19
CA ALA A 52 5.48 0.68 -5.44
C ALA A 52 6.01 2.13 -5.47
N LEU A 53 7.32 2.33 -5.34
CA LEU A 53 7.93 3.67 -5.44
C LEU A 53 7.74 4.29 -6.83
N GLU A 54 7.97 3.52 -7.89
CA GLU A 54 7.74 3.95 -9.27
C GLU A 54 6.28 4.35 -9.49
N MET A 55 5.33 3.56 -8.98
CA MET A 55 3.90 3.88 -9.01
C MET A 55 3.58 5.19 -8.28
N PHE A 56 4.15 5.42 -7.10
CA PHE A 56 3.94 6.66 -6.35
C PHE A 56 4.48 7.87 -7.09
N ASP A 57 5.65 7.75 -7.72
CA ASP A 57 6.25 8.84 -8.47
C ASP A 57 5.50 9.12 -9.78
N ASP A 58 4.96 8.10 -10.46
CA ASP A 58 4.05 8.28 -11.61
C ASP A 58 2.75 8.99 -11.19
N ALA A 59 2.13 8.59 -10.07
CA ALA A 59 0.90 9.19 -9.55
C ALA A 59 1.09 10.68 -9.13
N LYS A 60 2.30 11.06 -8.70
CA LYS A 60 2.65 12.44 -8.35
C LYS A 60 2.80 13.36 -9.56
N ARG A 61 3.08 12.83 -10.77
CA ARG A 61 3.31 13.66 -11.96
C ARG A 61 2.07 14.52 -12.25
N ALA A 62 2.30 15.80 -12.51
CA ALA A 62 1.24 16.81 -12.49
C ALA A 62 0.21 16.63 -13.63
N ASP A 63 0.65 16.07 -14.76
CA ASP A 63 -0.10 16.03 -16.01
C ASP A 63 -0.99 14.78 -16.17
N ARG A 64 -0.68 13.66 -15.49
CA ARG A 64 -1.55 12.45 -15.35
C ARG A 64 -2.25 11.99 -16.64
N LYS A 65 -1.65 12.28 -17.81
CA LYS A 65 -2.31 12.14 -19.11
C LYS A 65 -2.71 10.70 -19.42
N ASP A 66 -2.04 9.73 -18.79
CA ASP A 66 -2.22 8.30 -19.05
C ASP A 66 -3.09 7.59 -18.00
N TRP A 67 -3.59 8.32 -17.00
CA TRP A 67 -4.49 7.78 -15.97
C TRP A 67 -5.95 7.99 -16.37
N LYS A 68 -6.79 6.96 -16.26
CA LYS A 68 -8.22 7.03 -16.64
C LYS A 68 -9.06 7.50 -15.45
N LEU A 69 -9.83 8.58 -15.63
CA LEU A 69 -10.81 9.03 -14.63
C LEU A 69 -11.93 7.98 -14.49
N LYS A 70 -12.24 7.61 -13.25
CA LYS A 70 -13.25 6.59 -12.90
C LYS A 70 -14.46 7.16 -12.18
N ALA A 71 -14.25 8.15 -11.32
CA ALA A 71 -15.32 8.83 -10.60
C ALA A 71 -14.92 10.26 -10.30
N GLU A 72 -15.92 11.14 -10.24
CA GLU A 72 -15.77 12.51 -9.78
C GLU A 72 -16.96 12.87 -8.90
N GLN A 73 -16.69 13.38 -7.69
CA GLN A 73 -17.72 13.78 -6.75
C GLN A 73 -17.24 15.00 -5.96
N LYS A 74 -18.00 16.10 -6.00
CA LYS A 74 -17.71 17.33 -5.23
C LYS A 74 -16.27 17.87 -5.41
N GLY A 75 -15.66 17.66 -6.58
CA GLY A 75 -14.29 18.08 -6.90
C GLY A 75 -13.20 17.05 -6.55
N ASP A 76 -13.56 15.96 -5.88
CA ASP A 76 -12.71 14.79 -5.69
C ASP A 76 -12.71 13.95 -6.96
N LYS A 77 -11.54 13.52 -7.42
CA LYS A 77 -11.36 12.75 -8.66
C LYS A 77 -10.62 11.46 -8.37
N CYS A 78 -11.22 10.33 -8.71
CA CYS A 78 -10.59 9.01 -8.63
C CYS A 78 -10.14 8.56 -10.02
N TYR A 79 -8.86 8.22 -10.14
CA TYR A 79 -8.24 7.75 -11.37
C TYR A 79 -7.77 6.32 -11.21
N ASN A 80 -7.58 5.61 -12.32
CA ASN A 80 -6.92 4.31 -12.30
C ASN A 80 -5.94 4.10 -13.45
N LYS A 81 -4.96 3.23 -13.23
CA LYS A 81 -3.98 2.75 -14.21
C LYS A 81 -3.60 1.32 -13.89
N HIS A 82 -3.23 0.56 -14.91
CA HIS A 82 -2.75 -0.81 -14.73
C HIS A 82 -1.22 -0.80 -14.71
N PHE A 83 -0.65 -1.45 -13.70
CA PHE A 83 0.77 -1.72 -13.52
C PHE A 83 0.97 -3.24 -13.46
N SER A 84 2.22 -3.71 -13.47
CA SER A 84 2.53 -5.14 -13.32
C SER A 84 1.99 -5.73 -12.01
N LEU A 85 1.99 -4.94 -10.91
CA LEU A 85 1.38 -5.30 -9.63
C LEU A 85 -0.15 -5.38 -9.67
N GLY A 86 -0.79 -4.82 -10.70
CA GLY A 86 -2.22 -4.86 -10.91
C GLY A 86 -2.85 -3.47 -11.12
N LYS A 87 -4.16 -3.38 -10.84
CA LYS A 87 -4.93 -2.16 -11.07
C LYS A 87 -4.83 -1.24 -9.85
N VAL A 88 -4.26 -0.06 -10.07
CA VAL A 88 -4.01 0.93 -9.02
C VAL A 88 -5.02 2.06 -9.15
N TYR A 89 -5.52 2.52 -8.01
CA TYR A 89 -6.43 3.66 -7.92
C TYR A 89 -5.76 4.81 -7.20
N TYR A 90 -6.00 6.02 -7.68
CA TYR A 90 -5.47 7.26 -7.11
C TYR A 90 -6.62 8.23 -6.87
N LEU A 91 -6.79 8.67 -5.64
CA LEU A 91 -7.77 9.68 -5.26
C LEU A 91 -7.11 11.04 -5.12
N LYS A 92 -7.55 11.99 -5.94
CA LYS A 92 -7.26 13.41 -5.76
C LYS A 92 -8.43 14.06 -5.05
N VAL A 93 -8.26 14.36 -3.77
CA VAL A 93 -9.23 15.17 -3.02
C VAL A 93 -9.12 16.63 -3.48
N GLY A 94 -10.26 17.28 -3.71
CA GLY A 94 -10.37 18.68 -4.13
C GLY A 94 -9.82 19.66 -3.09
N LYS A 95 -10.04 20.97 -3.30
CA LYS A 95 -9.68 22.02 -2.34
C LYS A 95 -10.51 21.86 -1.05
N ALA A 96 -10.06 21.00 -0.17
CA ALA A 96 -10.43 21.06 1.23
C ALA A 96 -9.40 21.93 1.95
N ILE A 97 -9.85 22.76 2.90
CA ILE A 97 -8.99 23.47 3.84
C ILE A 97 -8.45 22.39 4.78
N LEU A 98 -7.52 21.58 4.29
CA LEU A 98 -6.93 20.47 5.02
C LEU A 98 -5.67 20.98 5.69
N TYR A 99 -5.55 20.73 6.99
CA TYR A 99 -4.23 20.63 7.61
C TYR A 99 -3.44 19.58 6.82
N ARG A 100 -2.26 19.95 6.32
CA ARG A 100 -1.43 19.05 5.50
C ARG A 100 -0.77 18.00 6.40
N GLY A 101 -1.54 16.98 6.76
CA GLY A 101 -1.03 15.79 7.41
C GLY A 101 -0.12 14.96 6.51
N TRP A 102 0.68 14.11 7.13
CA TRP A 102 1.55 13.12 6.52
C TRP A 102 1.05 11.74 6.90
N VAL A 103 0.77 10.91 5.91
CA VAL A 103 0.62 9.47 6.13
C VAL A 103 2.01 8.88 6.04
N ASN A 104 2.56 8.44 7.16
CA ASN A 104 3.87 7.79 7.21
C ASN A 104 3.76 6.36 6.69
N VAL A 105 2.69 5.67 7.10
CA VAL A 105 2.39 4.29 6.69
C VAL A 105 0.88 4.15 6.52
N GLY A 106 0.46 3.54 5.42
CA GLY A 106 -0.91 3.10 5.21
C GLY A 106 -0.88 1.79 4.44
N ALA A 107 -1.40 0.72 5.04
CA ALA A 107 -1.46 -0.58 4.39
C ALA A 107 -2.71 -1.34 4.81
N GLY A 108 -3.19 -2.22 3.92
CA GLY A 108 -4.35 -3.07 4.15
C GLY A 108 -4.10 -4.47 3.62
N LYS A 109 -4.60 -5.48 4.34
CA LYS A 109 -4.54 -6.88 3.96
C LYS A 109 -5.95 -7.47 3.99
N PHE A 110 -6.31 -8.15 2.91
CA PHE A 110 -7.55 -8.91 2.79
C PHE A 110 -7.21 -10.39 2.89
N THR A 111 -7.71 -11.06 3.92
CA THR A 111 -7.51 -12.50 4.14
C THR A 111 -8.85 -13.21 3.96
N PRO A 112 -9.05 -14.00 2.89
CA PRO A 112 -10.25 -14.80 2.74
C PRO A 112 -10.44 -15.76 3.92
N ASN A 113 -11.68 -15.97 4.36
CA ASN A 113 -11.95 -16.97 5.39
C ASN A 113 -11.82 -18.37 4.77
N ALA A 114 -11.01 -19.22 5.40
CA ALA A 114 -10.72 -20.57 4.91
C ALA A 114 -11.96 -21.48 4.88
N SER A 115 -12.92 -21.26 5.79
CA SER A 115 -14.15 -22.05 5.90
C SER A 115 -15.31 -21.49 5.08
N ASP A 116 -15.32 -20.18 4.82
CA ASP A 116 -16.34 -19.52 4.01
C ASP A 116 -15.69 -18.52 3.03
N PRO A 117 -15.45 -18.92 1.77
CA PRO A 117 -14.83 -18.06 0.76
C PRO A 117 -15.64 -16.79 0.42
N SER A 118 -16.90 -16.69 0.86
CA SER A 118 -17.71 -15.48 0.70
C SER A 118 -17.40 -14.40 1.75
N GLN A 119 -16.55 -14.73 2.72
CA GLN A 119 -16.11 -13.83 3.80
C GLN A 119 -14.62 -13.51 3.68
N CYS A 120 -14.24 -12.33 4.14
CA CYS A 120 -12.84 -11.94 4.28
C CYS A 120 -12.64 -11.15 5.58
N VAL A 121 -11.46 -11.33 6.19
CA VAL A 121 -10.96 -10.47 7.26
C VAL A 121 -10.14 -9.37 6.60
N ILE A 122 -10.41 -8.13 6.97
CA ILE A 122 -9.66 -6.99 6.47
C ILE A 122 -8.92 -6.34 7.62
N GLU A 123 -7.60 -6.27 7.50
CA GLU A 123 -6.70 -5.71 8.50
C GLU A 123 -6.03 -4.47 7.90
N PHE A 124 -6.11 -3.32 8.60
CA PHE A 124 -5.49 -2.08 8.14
C PHE A 124 -4.57 -1.51 9.20
N ILE A 125 -3.42 -1.00 8.77
CA ILE A 125 -2.51 -0.23 9.62
C ILE A 125 -2.42 1.18 9.05
N LEU A 126 -2.47 2.17 9.92
CA LEU A 126 -2.37 3.57 9.54
C LEU A 126 -1.52 4.33 10.56
N SER A 127 -0.49 5.01 10.06
CA SER A 127 0.32 5.97 10.80
C SER A 127 0.18 7.32 10.13
N VAL A 128 -0.44 8.27 10.82
CA VAL A 128 -0.66 9.64 10.34
C VAL A 128 -0.08 10.64 11.33
N ASP A 129 0.67 11.61 10.83
CA ASP A 129 1.04 12.83 11.51
C ASP A 129 0.25 14.00 10.92
N LEU A 130 -0.77 14.48 11.63
CA LEU A 130 -1.59 15.61 11.16
C LEU A 130 -0.85 16.96 11.19
N ARG A 131 0.36 17.00 11.77
CA ARG A 131 1.22 18.19 11.95
C ARG A 131 0.52 19.38 12.60
N ASP A 132 -0.53 19.08 13.36
CA ASP A 132 -1.27 20.04 14.16
C ASP A 132 -0.53 20.26 15.49
N LYS A 133 -0.18 21.53 15.77
CA LYS A 133 0.53 21.93 16.98
C LYS A 133 -0.39 22.41 18.10
N LEU A 134 -1.67 22.66 17.78
CA LEU A 134 -2.64 23.23 18.70
C LEU A 134 -3.52 22.17 19.34
N THR A 135 -3.86 21.12 18.59
CA THR A 135 -4.75 20.06 19.08
C THR A 135 -3.98 19.03 19.93
N PRO A 136 -4.47 18.67 21.13
CA PRO A 136 -3.85 17.64 21.96
C PRO A 136 -3.75 16.28 21.24
N LYS A 137 -2.62 15.59 21.42
CA LYS A 137 -2.36 14.27 20.79
C LYS A 137 -3.45 13.23 21.04
N ALA A 138 -4.03 13.23 22.24
CA ALA A 138 -5.12 12.31 22.57
C ALA A 138 -6.36 12.54 21.70
N VAL A 139 -6.73 13.80 21.46
CA VAL A 139 -7.87 14.17 20.60
C VAL A 139 -7.61 13.77 19.16
N LEU A 140 -6.40 14.02 18.65
CA LEU A 140 -5.99 13.58 17.31
C LEU A 140 -6.03 12.06 17.17
N SER A 141 -5.56 11.33 18.19
CA SER A 141 -5.57 9.86 18.21
C SER A 141 -6.99 9.30 18.16
N THR A 142 -7.92 9.86 18.95
CA THR A 142 -9.33 9.45 18.93
C THR A 142 -9.95 9.75 17.56
N GLY A 143 -9.70 10.93 16.99
CA GLY A 143 -10.23 11.28 15.67
C GLY A 143 -9.75 10.34 14.55
N ILE A 144 -8.48 9.91 14.58
CA ILE A 144 -7.95 8.91 13.63
C ILE A 144 -8.65 7.56 13.83
N ALA A 145 -8.80 7.10 15.08
CA ALA A 145 -9.48 5.83 15.38
C ALA A 145 -10.95 5.85 14.90
N ASP A 146 -11.68 6.93 15.18
CA ASP A 146 -13.07 7.09 14.73
C ASP A 146 -13.18 7.10 13.21
N THR A 147 -12.22 7.74 12.53
CA THR A 147 -12.15 7.72 11.06
C THR A 147 -11.99 6.31 10.53
N MET A 148 -11.08 5.51 11.09
CA MET A 148 -10.88 4.11 10.67
C MET A 148 -12.13 3.25 10.90
N ILE A 149 -12.81 3.42 12.04
CA ILE A 149 -14.06 2.70 12.33
C ILE A 149 -15.17 3.14 11.37
N SER A 150 -15.29 4.44 11.09
CA SER A 150 -16.29 4.99 10.17
C SER A 150 -16.08 4.50 8.73
N ASP A 151 -14.84 4.40 8.28
CA ASP A 151 -14.49 3.86 6.97
C ASP A 151 -14.90 2.38 6.85
N ALA A 152 -14.55 1.57 7.86
CA ALA A 152 -14.97 0.17 7.93
C ALA A 152 -16.49 0.02 7.89
N LYS A 153 -17.23 0.82 8.67
CA LYS A 153 -18.71 0.81 8.67
C LYS A 153 -19.29 1.14 7.31
N SER A 154 -18.72 2.14 6.64
CA SER A 154 -19.17 2.56 5.31
C SER A 154 -18.93 1.47 4.26
N ALA A 155 -17.80 0.76 4.35
CA ALA A 155 -17.51 -0.40 3.51
C ALA A 155 -18.52 -1.54 3.74
N TYR A 156 -18.87 -1.85 4.99
CA TYR A 156 -19.89 -2.86 5.31
C TYR A 156 -21.25 -2.51 4.71
N THR A 157 -21.74 -1.28 4.93
CA THR A 157 -23.01 -0.82 4.39
C THR A 157 -23.03 -0.88 2.86
N HIS A 158 -21.93 -0.51 2.20
CA HIS A 158 -21.84 -0.62 0.74
C HIS A 158 -21.98 -2.08 0.26
N VAL A 159 -21.27 -3.02 0.88
CA VAL A 159 -21.34 -4.44 0.53
C VAL A 159 -22.74 -5.02 0.76
N GLU A 160 -23.39 -4.66 1.87
CA GLU A 160 -24.77 -5.11 2.16
C GLU A 160 -25.78 -4.59 1.15
N ASN A 161 -25.65 -3.32 0.75
CA ASN A 161 -26.51 -2.71 -0.27
C ASN A 161 -26.32 -3.41 -1.63
N GLU A 162 -25.08 -3.69 -2.03
CA GLU A 162 -24.76 -4.42 -3.26
C GLU A 162 -25.32 -5.86 -3.25
N LYS A 163 -25.23 -6.56 -2.12
CA LYS A 163 -25.85 -7.89 -1.95
C LYS A 163 -27.37 -7.83 -2.11
N SER A 164 -27.99 -6.84 -1.48
CA SER A 164 -29.44 -6.64 -1.50
C SER A 164 -29.98 -6.24 -2.87
N ALA A 165 -29.23 -5.42 -3.62
CA ALA A 165 -29.57 -5.04 -4.99
C ALA A 165 -29.58 -6.25 -5.92
N LYS A 166 -28.55 -7.10 -5.85
CA LYS A 166 -28.43 -8.31 -6.67
C LYS A 166 -29.50 -9.36 -6.37
N GLN A 167 -30.04 -9.41 -5.15
CA GLN A 167 -31.15 -10.30 -4.79
C GLN A 167 -32.51 -9.81 -5.32
N LYS A 168 -32.68 -8.51 -5.58
CA LYS A 168 -33.92 -7.95 -6.13
C LYS A 168 -34.01 -8.05 -7.66
N GLU A 169 -32.87 -8.29 -8.31
CA GLU A 169 -32.75 -8.47 -9.76
C GLU A 169 -32.78 -9.95 -10.19
N SER A 170 -32.85 -10.88 -9.23
CA SER A 170 -33.00 -12.33 -9.43
C SER A 170 -34.41 -12.81 -9.12
#